data_AF-A0A0F9RPU2-F1
#
_entry.id   AF-A0A0F9RPU2-F1
#
_cell.length_a   1.000
_cell.length_b   1.000
_cell.length_c   1.000
_cell.angle_alpha   90.00
_cell.angle_beta   90.00
_cell.angle_gamma   90.00
#
_symmetry.space_group_name_H-M   'P 1'
#
loop_
_entity.id
_entity.type
_entity.pdbx_description
1 polymer ?
#
loop_
_entity_poly.entity_id
_entity_poly.type
_entity_poly.pdbx_seq_one_letter_code
_entity_poly.pdbx_strand_id
1 'polypeptide(L)'
;MAVVAQVRVGLKLTGLGNLEEFAEKFDAATVATRKFKQYLVQGTTDVDETLSFGDVGTVTMLFLKCVSNDVDVHLNYSSSFSASLTIQEGEIAVIPSPAGIVRIKNNNAGEAVTLEITAFGTA
;
A
#
# COMPACT_ATOMS: atom_id res chain seq x y z
N MET A 1 -11.43 27.51 -4.51
CA MET A 1 -10.70 27.25 -3.25
C MET A 1 -10.11 25.86 -3.37
N ALA A 2 -8.79 25.73 -3.56
CA ALA A 2 -8.16 24.42 -3.67
C ALA A 2 -8.17 23.77 -2.29
N VAL A 3 -8.95 22.71 -2.14
CA VAL A 3 -8.91 21.86 -0.95
C VAL A 3 -7.61 21.05 -1.06
N VAL A 4 -6.84 20.94 0.02
CA VAL A 4 -5.60 20.16 0.06
C VAL A 4 -5.83 19.03 1.06
N ALA A 5 -5.66 17.79 0.62
CA ALA A 5 -5.66 16.64 1.53
C ALA A 5 -4.27 16.52 2.15
N GLN A 6 -4.11 16.97 3.39
CA GLN A 6 -2.89 16.78 4.16
C GLN A 6 -2.96 15.45 4.90
N VAL A 7 -2.02 14.56 4.64
CA VAL A 7 -1.89 13.29 5.35
C VAL A 7 -0.68 13.38 6.25
N ARG A 8 -0.89 13.17 7.55
CA ARG A 8 0.16 13.14 8.57
C ARG A 8 0.33 11.71 9.04
N VAL A 9 1.46 11.10 8.75
CA VAL A 9 1.82 9.78 9.30
C VAL A 9 2.69 10.05 10.53
N GLY A 10 2.12 9.82 11.72
CA GLY A 10 2.86 9.91 12.99
C GLY A 10 3.38 8.54 13.39
N LEU A 11 4.69 8.33 13.30
CA LEU A 11 5.35 7.12 13.82
C LEU A 11 5.82 7.41 15.25
N LYS A 12 5.33 6.65 16.23
CA LYS A 12 5.75 6.76 17.63
C LYS A 12 6.79 5.70 17.94
N LEU A 13 8.07 6.07 18.00
CA LEU A 13 9.15 5.21 18.49
C LEU A 13 9.12 5.19 20.03
N THR A 14 8.30 4.33 20.61
CA THR A 14 8.29 4.09 22.07
C THR A 14 9.53 3.31 22.48
N GLY A 15 10.65 3.99 22.71
CA GLY A 15 11.87 3.34 23.20
C GLY A 15 13.06 4.26 23.51
N LEU A 16 13.07 5.51 23.04
CA LEU A 16 14.25 6.38 23.13
C LEU A 16 14.14 7.52 24.16
N GLY A 17 13.11 7.54 25.01
CA GLY A 17 12.97 8.53 26.09
C GLY A 17 12.72 9.98 25.65
N ASN A 18 12.91 10.29 24.37
CA ASN A 18 12.57 11.56 23.74
C ASN A 18 11.49 11.34 22.68
N LEU A 19 10.45 12.19 22.70
CA LEU A 19 9.45 12.30 21.65
C LEU A 19 10.10 12.92 20.41
N GLU A 20 10.82 12.11 19.63
CA GLU A 20 11.24 12.49 18.28
C GLU A 20 10.14 12.12 17.29
N GLU A 21 9.38 13.14 16.89
CA GLU A 21 8.34 13.05 15.85
C GLU A 21 9.02 13.15 14.48
N PHE A 22 9.28 12.01 13.83
CA PHE A 22 9.59 11.99 12.40
C PHE A 22 8.29 12.23 11.61
N ALA A 23 7.92 13.49 11.45
CA ALA A 23 6.78 13.91 10.65
C ALA A 23 7.19 14.01 9.16
N GLU A 24 7.36 12.86 8.50
CA GLU A 24 7.45 12.87 7.04
C GLU A 24 6.07 13.28 6.48
N LYS A 25 6.04 14.40 5.76
CA LYS A 25 4.82 14.99 5.21
C LYS A 25 4.69 14.57 3.76
N PHE A 26 3.59 13.89 3.45
CA PHE A 26 3.22 13.59 2.07
C PHE A 26 2.09 14.54 1.67
N ASP A 27 2.40 15.52 0.82
CA ASP A 27 1.37 16.37 0.20
C ASP A 27 0.75 15.60 -0.97
N ALA A 28 -0.54 15.26 -0.86
CA ALA A 28 -1.27 14.72 -2.00
C ALA A 28 -1.65 15.87 -2.94
N ALA A 29 -1.17 15.84 -4.19
CA ALA A 29 -1.48 16.85 -5.20
C ALA A 29 -2.98 16.92 -5.57
N THR A 30 -3.74 15.87 -5.26
CA THR A 30 -5.17 15.73 -5.51
C THR A 30 -5.91 15.32 -4.24
N VAL A 31 -7.11 15.90 -4.04
CA VAL A 31 -7.93 15.63 -2.86
C VAL A 31 -8.60 14.27 -3.03
N ALA A 32 -8.25 13.32 -2.17
CA ALA A 32 -8.96 12.05 -2.09
C ALA A 32 -10.44 12.31 -1.73
N THR A 33 -11.35 11.76 -2.52
CA THR A 33 -12.80 11.80 -2.30
C THR A 33 -13.37 10.45 -1.90
N ARG A 34 -12.56 9.38 -2.01
CA ARG A 34 -12.92 7.99 -1.73
C ARG A 34 -11.88 7.33 -0.84
N LYS A 35 -12.37 6.39 -0.03
CA LYS A 35 -11.57 5.48 0.79
C LYS A 35 -12.04 4.06 0.51
N PHE A 36 -11.09 3.17 0.30
CA PHE A 36 -11.29 1.73 0.19
C PHE A 36 -10.49 1.02 1.28
N LYS A 37 -11.08 0.00 1.91
CA LYS A 37 -10.40 -0.83 2.91
C LYS A 37 -10.88 -2.27 2.78
N GLN A 38 -9.95 -3.22 2.66
CA GLN A 38 -10.26 -4.64 2.53
C GLN A 38 -9.13 -5.50 3.11
N TYR A 39 -9.48 -6.67 3.66
CA TYR A 39 -8.55 -7.79 3.84
C TYR A 39 -8.59 -8.67 2.59
N LEU A 40 -7.43 -8.88 1.98
CA LEU A 40 -7.24 -9.73 0.81
C LEU A 40 -6.41 -10.95 1.21
N VAL A 41 -6.86 -12.13 0.81
CA VAL A 41 -6.06 -13.35 0.82
C VAL A 41 -5.77 -13.68 -0.63
N GLN A 42 -4.51 -13.90 -0.97
CA GLN A 42 -4.11 -14.21 -2.33
C GLN A 42 -4.85 -15.45 -2.85
N GLY A 43 -5.45 -15.35 -4.03
CA GLY A 43 -6.30 -16.41 -4.57
C GLY A 43 -5.54 -17.64 -5.05
N THR A 44 -4.27 -17.50 -5.42
CA THR A 44 -3.41 -18.60 -5.87
C THR A 44 -1.97 -18.33 -5.47
N THR A 45 -1.31 -19.33 -4.88
CA THR A 45 0.10 -19.24 -4.51
C THR A 45 0.97 -19.12 -5.76
N ASP A 46 2.08 -18.41 -5.67
CA ASP A 46 3.10 -18.24 -6.71
C ASP A 46 2.66 -17.55 -8.01
N VAL A 47 1.42 -17.02 -8.04
CA VAL A 47 0.86 -16.29 -9.18
C VAL A 47 0.69 -14.82 -8.80
N ASP A 48 1.13 -13.91 -9.67
CA ASP A 48 0.94 -12.49 -9.45
C ASP A 48 -0.55 -12.11 -9.56
N GLU A 49 -1.03 -11.35 -8.58
CA GLU A 49 -2.43 -10.96 -8.47
C GLU A 49 -2.56 -9.44 -8.58
N THR A 50 -3.56 -8.97 -9.33
CA THR A 50 -3.85 -7.54 -9.44
C THR A 50 -4.64 -7.06 -8.24
N LEU A 51 -4.20 -5.97 -7.60
CA LEU A 51 -4.97 -5.34 -6.54
C LEU A 51 -6.11 -4.52 -7.15
N SER A 52 -7.33 -4.76 -6.65
CA SER A 52 -8.49 -3.93 -6.93
C SER A 52 -8.77 -3.00 -5.77
N PHE A 53 -9.17 -1.76 -6.08
CA PHE A 53 -9.48 -0.73 -5.10
C PHE A 53 -10.97 -0.33 -5.11
N GLY A 54 -11.83 -1.19 -5.67
CA GLY A 54 -13.27 -0.95 -5.80
C GLY A 54 -13.56 0.30 -6.63
N ASP A 55 -14.33 1.23 -6.06
CA ASP A 55 -14.73 2.49 -6.71
C ASP A 55 -13.66 3.61 -6.64
N VAL A 56 -12.42 3.29 -6.24
CA VAL A 56 -11.30 4.23 -6.30
C VAL A 56 -10.66 4.14 -7.69
N GLY A 57 -10.94 5.12 -8.54
CA GLY A 57 -10.38 5.20 -9.90
C GLY A 57 -8.91 5.59 -9.90
N THR A 58 -8.56 6.72 -9.27
CA THR A 58 -7.16 7.18 -9.16
C THR A 58 -6.70 7.13 -7.71
N VAL A 59 -5.75 6.24 -7.40
CA VAL A 59 -5.19 6.10 -6.05
C VAL A 59 -4.17 7.21 -5.80
N THR A 60 -4.43 8.04 -4.80
CA THR A 60 -3.50 9.09 -4.35
C THR A 60 -2.56 8.58 -3.26
N MET A 61 -3.02 7.61 -2.46
CA MET A 61 -2.21 6.94 -1.46
C MET A 61 -2.69 5.51 -1.25
N LEU A 62 -1.74 4.61 -1.08
CA LEU A 62 -1.98 3.21 -0.82
C LEU A 62 -1.21 2.79 0.44
N PHE A 63 -1.93 2.17 1.38
CA PHE A 63 -1.36 1.49 2.53
C PHE A 63 -1.54 -0.01 2.31
N LEU A 64 -0.44 -0.75 2.35
CA LEU A 64 -0.43 -2.20 2.32
C LEU A 64 0.22 -2.69 3.60
N LYS A 65 -0.53 -3.47 4.38
CA LYS A 65 0.01 -4.18 5.54
C LYS A 65 0.06 -5.67 5.26
N CYS A 66 1.23 -6.28 5.40
CA CYS A 66 1.36 -7.73 5.36
C CYS A 66 0.91 -8.32 6.69
N VAL A 67 -0.13 -9.12 6.65
CA VAL A 67 -0.67 -9.81 7.84
C VAL A 67 -0.01 -11.18 8.00
N SER A 68 0.27 -11.88 6.91
CA SER A 68 0.95 -13.18 6.92
C SER A 68 1.86 -13.31 5.70
N ASN A 69 3.07 -13.83 5.91
CA ASN A 69 4.09 -14.06 4.89
C ASN A 69 4.58 -12.78 4.19
N ASP A 70 5.75 -12.87 3.56
CA ASP A 70 6.36 -11.76 2.84
C ASP A 70 5.73 -11.61 1.45
N VAL A 71 5.59 -10.36 0.99
CA VAL A 71 5.01 -10.05 -0.33
C VAL A 71 5.92 -9.15 -1.13
N ASP A 72 6.01 -9.44 -2.42
CA ASP A 72 6.55 -8.55 -3.42
C ASP A 72 5.42 -7.75 -4.05
N VAL A 73 5.62 -6.44 -4.20
CA VAL A 73 4.66 -5.53 -4.82
C VAL A 73 5.31 -4.88 -6.04
N HIS A 74 4.62 -4.93 -7.17
CA HIS A 74 4.97 -4.21 -8.38
C HIS A 74 4.01 -3.05 -8.60
N LEU A 75 4.53 -1.82 -8.62
CA LEU A 75 3.71 -0.60 -8.62
C LEU A 75 3.30 -0.10 -10.01
N ASN A 76 3.89 -0.65 -11.07
CA ASN A 76 3.72 -0.19 -12.44
C ASN A 76 3.71 -1.35 -13.44
N TYR A 77 2.90 -2.38 -13.16
CA TYR A 77 2.81 -3.55 -14.02
C TYR A 77 2.40 -3.17 -15.45
N SER A 78 3.15 -3.69 -16.41
CA SER A 78 2.86 -3.57 -17.85
C SER A 78 2.66 -4.93 -18.51
N SER A 79 3.62 -5.85 -18.37
CA SER A 79 3.60 -7.16 -19.05
C SER A 79 4.30 -8.29 -18.28
N SER A 80 5.27 -7.99 -17.42
CA SER A 80 5.96 -8.97 -16.57
C SER A 80 6.05 -8.47 -15.14
N PHE A 81 5.94 -9.37 -14.16
CA PHE A 81 6.10 -9.02 -12.76
C PHE A 81 7.57 -8.73 -12.44
N SER A 82 7.84 -7.57 -11.84
CA SER A 82 9.15 -7.19 -11.30
C SER A 82 8.94 -6.48 -9.98
N ALA A 83 9.34 -7.07 -8.85
CA ALA A 83 9.16 -6.46 -7.55
C ALA A 83 9.73 -5.02 -7.52
N SER A 84 8.87 -4.04 -7.22
CA SER A 84 9.28 -2.66 -6.95
C SER A 84 9.69 -2.48 -5.50
N LEU A 85 9.07 -3.25 -4.62
CA LEU A 85 9.33 -3.30 -3.19
C LEU A 85 8.91 -4.67 -2.65
N THR A 86 9.49 -5.04 -1.52
CA THR A 86 9.09 -6.21 -0.72
C THR A 86 8.62 -5.70 0.64
N ILE A 87 7.49 -6.21 1.12
CA ILE A 87 6.94 -5.89 2.44
C ILE A 87 7.01 -7.17 3.27
N GLN A 88 7.71 -7.13 4.40
CA GLN A 88 7.81 -8.30 5.27
C GLN A 88 6.54 -8.50 6.08
N GLU A 89 6.33 -9.72 6.56
CA GLU A 89 5.24 -10.04 7.47
C GLU A 89 5.20 -9.06 8.68
N GLY A 90 4.02 -8.51 8.95
CA GLY A 90 3.80 -7.55 10.03
C GLY A 90 4.14 -6.10 9.68
N GLU A 91 4.83 -5.85 8.56
CA GLU A 91 5.19 -4.51 8.11
C GLU A 91 4.06 -3.81 7.35
N ILE A 92 4.17 -2.48 7.30
CA ILE A 92 3.26 -1.60 6.58
C ILE A 92 4.07 -0.76 5.60
N ALA A 93 3.74 -0.86 4.32
CA ALA A 93 4.24 0.06 3.30
C ALA A 93 3.23 1.17 3.03
N VAL A 94 3.72 2.40 2.92
CA VAL A 94 2.96 3.57 2.49
C VAL A 94 3.47 3.97 1.11
N ILE A 95 2.60 3.92 0.11
CA ILE A 95 2.95 4.20 -1.29
C ILE A 95 2.17 5.44 -1.73
N PRO A 96 2.83 6.59 -1.88
CA PRO A 96 2.20 7.79 -2.41
C PRO A 96 2.04 7.67 -3.93
N SER A 97 0.83 7.95 -4.44
CA SER A 97 0.51 8.07 -5.87
C SER A 97 1.07 6.95 -6.75
N PRO A 98 0.66 5.68 -6.56
CA PRO A 98 1.07 4.59 -7.43
C PRO A 98 0.64 4.87 -8.89
N ALA A 99 1.60 4.82 -9.80
CA ALA A 99 1.44 5.33 -11.16
C ALA A 99 0.75 4.35 -12.14
N GLY A 100 0.51 3.11 -11.74
CA GLY A 100 -0.02 2.08 -12.64
C GLY A 100 -0.77 0.97 -11.93
N ILE A 101 -0.86 -0.18 -12.61
CA ILE A 101 -1.51 -1.36 -12.07
C ILE A 101 -0.61 -1.95 -10.98
N VAL A 102 -1.10 -1.91 -9.75
CA VAL A 102 -0.42 -2.53 -8.62
C VAL A 102 -0.71 -4.03 -8.63
N ARG A 103 0.34 -4.83 -8.72
CA ARG A 103 0.25 -6.29 -8.58
C ARG A 103 1.07 -6.75 -7.40
N ILE A 104 0.61 -7.81 -6.76
CA ILE A 104 1.30 -8.47 -5.65
C ILE A 104 1.70 -9.88 -6.08
N LYS A 105 2.75 -10.40 -5.46
CA LYS A 105 3.12 -11.81 -5.52
C LYS A 105 3.72 -12.22 -4.19
N ASN A 106 3.37 -13.39 -3.67
CA ASN A 106 4.04 -13.98 -2.53
C ASN A 106 5.55 -14.11 -2.80
N ASN A 107 6.37 -13.82 -1.79
CA ASN A 107 7.82 -14.03 -1.85
C ASN A 107 8.21 -15.46 -1.39
N ASN A 108 7.29 -16.15 -0.70
CA ASN A 108 7.50 -17.51 -0.21
C ASN A 108 6.80 -18.55 -1.09
N ALA A 109 7.57 -19.48 -1.65
CA ALA A 109 7.05 -20.50 -2.56
C ALA A 109 5.97 -21.37 -1.89
N GLY A 110 4.82 -21.54 -2.55
CA GLY A 110 3.73 -22.39 -2.07
C GLY A 110 2.90 -21.81 -0.91
N GLU A 111 3.15 -20.56 -0.50
CA GLU A 111 2.40 -19.88 0.55
C GLU A 111 1.52 -18.76 -0.02
N ALA A 112 0.31 -18.63 0.52
CA ALA A 112 -0.56 -17.50 0.22
C ALA A 112 -0.26 -16.35 1.19
N VAL A 113 -0.24 -15.13 0.69
CA VAL A 113 -0.12 -13.92 1.52
C VAL A 113 -1.51 -13.41 1.94
N THR A 114 -1.61 -12.91 3.16
CA THR A 114 -2.77 -12.12 3.61
C THR A 114 -2.36 -10.67 3.75
N LEU A 115 -3.11 -9.76 3.14
CA LEU A 115 -2.87 -8.32 3.15
C LEU A 115 -4.07 -7.57 3.71
N GLU A 116 -3.79 -6.50 4.45
CA GLU A 116 -4.76 -5.44 4.72
C GLU A 116 -4.45 -4.26 3.80
N ILE A 117 -5.41 -3.94 2.93
CA ILE A 117 -5.30 -2.89 1.93
C ILE A 117 -6.13 -1.71 2.40
N THR A 118 -5.53 -0.52 2.42
CA THR A 118 -6.29 0.73 2.54
C THR A 118 -5.85 1.68 1.43
N ALA A 119 -6.77 2.02 0.52
CA ALA A 119 -6.50 2.95 -0.57
C ALA A 119 -7.33 4.24 -0.38
N PHE A 120 -6.72 5.37 -0.68
CA PHE A 120 -7.37 6.68 -0.73
C PHE A 120 -7.15 7.27 -2.11
N GLY A 121 -8.18 7.89 -2.66
CA GLY A 121 -8.11 8.39 -4.02
C GLY A 121 -9.38 9.10 -4.47
N THR A 122 -9.50 9.34 -5.77
CA THR A 122 -10.71 9.87 -6.39
C THR A 122 -11.54 8.75 -7.00
N ALA A 123 -12.81 9.04 -7.28
CA ALA A 123 -13.62 8.22 -8.19
C ALA A 123 -12.97 8.14 -9.58
#